data_AF-A0A6P0SX77-F1
#
_entry.id   AF-A0A6P0SX77-F1
#
_cell.length_a   1.000
_cell.length_b   1.000
_cell.length_c   1.000
_cell.angle_alpha   90.00
_cell.angle_beta   90.00
_cell.angle_gamma   90.00
#
_symmetry.space_group_name_H-M   'P 1'
#
loop_
_entity.id
_entity.type
_entity.pdbx_description
1 polymer ?
#
loop_
_entity_poly.entity_id
_entity_poly.type
_entity_poly.pdbx_seq_one_letter_code
_entity_poly.pdbx_strand_id
1 'polypeptide(L)' 'MGKATEHLLGEGIEPEHLNDDRLGRVLDQLFEAGLTSLFVQVALAAASQFEVNGDSLHLDSSS' A
#
# COMPACT_ATOMS: atom_id res chain seq x y z
N MET A 1 27.05 -7.44 -3.25
CA MET A 1 26.40 -6.25 -2.69
C MET A 1 24.94 -6.60 -2.47
N GLY A 2 24.58 -7.07 -1.27
CA GLY A 2 23.24 -7.53 -0.93
C GLY A 2 22.23 -6.38 -0.95
N LYS A 3 21.03 -6.62 -1.50
CA LYS A 3 19.99 -5.62 -1.71
C LYS A 3 19.51 -5.09 -0.35
N ALA A 4 19.36 -3.77 -0.22
CA ALA A 4 18.96 -3.04 1.00
C ALA A 4 17.49 -3.30 1.42
N THR A 5 17.07 -4.55 1.39
CA THR A 5 15.70 -5.02 1.66
C THR A 5 15.31 -4.74 3.11
N GLU A 6 16.20 -5.04 4.06
CA GLU A 6 15.99 -4.74 5.48
C GLU A 6 15.90 -3.23 5.76
N HIS A 7 16.64 -2.41 5.01
CA HIS A 7 16.65 -0.96 5.19
C HIS A 7 15.42 -0.28 4.58
N LEU A 8 14.85 -0.87 3.53
CA LEU A 8 13.70 -0.30 2.79
C LEU A 8 12.35 -0.85 3.25
N LEU A 9 12.30 -2.10 3.70
CA LEU A 9 11.05 -2.81 4.00
C LEU A 9 10.88 -3.10 5.50
N GLY A 10 11.96 -2.96 6.28
CA GLY A 10 11.96 -3.20 7.72
C GLY A 10 12.91 -4.33 8.12
N GLU A 11 13.37 -4.26 9.36
CA GLU A 11 14.28 -5.23 9.97
C GLU A 11 13.69 -6.65 9.91
N GLY A 12 14.47 -7.63 9.43
CA GLY A 12 14.05 -9.03 9.27
C GLY A 12 13.41 -9.37 7.92
N ILE A 13 13.29 -8.41 6.98
CA ILE A 13 12.88 -8.70 5.60
C ILE A 13 14.12 -9.07 4.76
N GLU A 14 14.38 -10.37 4.66
CA GLU A 14 15.43 -10.90 3.79
C GLU A 14 15.01 -10.87 2.30
N PRO A 15 15.97 -10.74 1.35
CA PRO A 15 15.68 -10.80 -0.08
C PRO A 15 14.98 -12.09 -0.51
N GLU A 16 15.23 -13.20 0.19
CA GLU A 16 14.58 -14.49 -0.08
C GLU A 16 13.09 -14.52 0.27
N HIS A 17 12.62 -13.61 1.13
CA HIS A 17 11.19 -13.45 1.42
C HIS A 17 10.42 -12.79 0.27
N LEU A 18 11.12 -12.01 -0.55
CA LEU A 18 10.58 -11.32 -1.73
C LEU A 18 10.73 -12.20 -2.98
N ASN A 19 10.43 -13.48 -2.87
CA ASN A 19 10.33 -14.34 -4.04
C ASN A 19 8.97 -14.10 -4.74
N ASP A 20 9.01 -14.10 -6.07
CA ASP A 20 7.85 -13.79 -6.93
C ASP A 20 6.67 -14.75 -6.65
N ASP A 21 6.96 -16.00 -6.28
CA ASP A 21 5.96 -17.03 -5.96
C ASP A 21 5.17 -16.75 -4.67
N ARG A 22 5.78 -16.10 -3.66
CA ARG A 22 5.07 -15.69 -2.44
C ARG A 22 4.33 -14.38 -2.69
N LEU A 23 4.94 -13.46 -3.42
CA LEU A 23 4.32 -12.17 -3.75
C LEU A 23 3.05 -12.38 -4.58
N GLY A 24 3.11 -13.22 -5.63
CA GLY A 24 1.97 -13.55 -6.49
C GLY A 24 0.81 -14.17 -5.70
N ARG A 25 1.11 -15.15 -4.82
CA ARG A 25 0.08 -15.79 -3.98
C ARG A 25 -0.57 -14.83 -2.99
N VAL A 26 0.19 -13.90 -2.43
CA VAL A 26 -0.37 -12.86 -1.57
C VAL A 26 -1.25 -11.92 -2.39
N LEU A 27 -0.81 -11.50 -3.57
CA LEU A 27 -1.61 -10.65 -4.46
C LEU A 27 -2.92 -11.34 -4.89
N ASP A 28 -2.90 -12.65 -5.16
CA ASP A 28 -4.10 -13.42 -5.46
C ASP A 28 -5.08 -13.43 -4.29
N GLN A 29 -4.60 -13.63 -3.06
CA GLN A 29 -5.43 -13.58 -1.85
C GLN A 29 -6.02 -12.19 -1.61
N LEU A 30 -5.24 -11.12 -1.85
CA LEU A 30 -5.72 -9.75 -1.76
C LEU A 30 -6.78 -9.46 -2.83
N PHE A 31 -6.62 -10.03 -4.03
CA PHE A 31 -7.60 -9.92 -5.10
C PHE A 31 -8.92 -10.62 -4.73
N GLU A 32 -8.86 -11.85 -4.22
CA GLU A 32 -10.02 -12.58 -3.72
C GLU A 32 -10.73 -11.88 -2.56
N ALA A 33 -9.96 -11.25 -1.66
CA ALA A 33 -10.49 -10.53 -0.50
C ALA A 33 -11.17 -9.18 -0.86
N GLY A 34 -10.99 -8.69 -2.09
CA GLY A 34 -11.56 -7.44 -2.56
C GLY A 34 -10.66 -6.23 -2.33
N LEU A 35 -9.93 -5.85 -3.37
CA LEU A 35 -8.93 -4.77 -3.34
C LEU A 35 -9.50 -3.39 -3.00
N THR A 36 -10.75 -3.10 -3.38
CA THR A 36 -11.33 -1.76 -3.24
C THR A 36 -11.40 -1.32 -1.77
N SER A 37 -11.88 -2.17 -0.87
CA SER A 37 -12.00 -1.82 0.55
C SER A 37 -10.62 -1.70 1.20
N LEU A 38 -9.72 -2.63 0.89
CA LEU A 38 -8.35 -2.62 1.38
C LEU A 38 -7.61 -1.36 0.94
N PHE A 39 -7.70 -1.02 -0.35
CA PHE A 39 -7.05 0.15 -0.91
C PHE A 39 -7.56 1.44 -0.26
N VAL A 40 -8.88 1.59 -0.07
CA VAL A 40 -9.47 2.75 0.61
C VAL A 40 -8.96 2.86 2.04
N GLN A 41 -8.89 1.74 2.78
CA GLN A 41 -8.37 1.74 4.15
C GLN A 41 -6.89 2.16 4.21
N VAL A 42 -6.05 1.63 3.32
CA VAL A 42 -4.63 2.00 3.23
C VAL A 42 -4.47 3.47 2.84
N ALA A 43 -5.24 3.95 1.86
CA ALA A 43 -5.21 5.34 1.42
C ALA A 43 -5.64 6.30 2.54
N LEU A 44 -6.69 5.98 3.29
CA LEU A 44 -7.12 6.78 4.45
C LEU A 44 -6.08 6.77 5.57
N ALA A 45 -5.47 5.62 5.87
CA ALA A 45 -4.41 5.52 6.86
C ALA A 45 -3.19 6.35 6.47
N ALA A 46 -2.78 6.28 5.20
CA ALA A 46 -1.69 7.11 4.68
C ALA A 46 -2.05 8.61 4.71
N ALA A 47 -3.25 8.99 4.25
CA ALA A 47 -3.70 10.38 4.28
C ALA A 47 -3.70 10.96 5.71
N SER A 48 -4.14 10.16 6.68
CA SER A 48 -4.11 10.53 8.10
C SER A 48 -2.69 10.59 8.66
N GLN A 49 -1.79 9.69 8.25
CA GLN A 49 -0.41 9.64 8.76
C GLN A 49 0.44 10.80 8.24
N PHE A 50 0.19 11.24 7.01
CA PHE A 50 0.94 12.32 6.37
C PHE A 50 0.23 13.67 6.43
N GLU A 51 -0.85 13.78 7.24
CA GLU A 51 -1.69 14.99 7.35
C GLU A 51 -2.00 15.60 5.98
N VAL A 52 -2.30 14.73 5.01
CA VAL A 52 -2.71 15.18 3.68
C VAL A 52 -4.05 15.84 3.90
N ASN A 53 -4.06 17.18 3.95
CA ASN A 53 -5.27 17.96 4.09
C ASN A 53 -6.22 17.55 2.98
N GLY A 54 -7.22 16.75 3.35
CA GLY A 54 -8.38 16.45 2.55
C GLY A 54 -9.29 17.67 2.57
N ASP A 55 -8.76 18.84 2.18
CA ASP A 55 -9.60 19.83 1.57
C ASP A 55 -10.14 19.12 0.33
N SER A 56 -11.30 18.47 0.50
CA SER A 56 -12.18 18.18 -0.59
C SER A 56 -12.30 19.53 -1.29
N LEU A 57 -11.57 19.70 -2.40
CA LEU A 57 -11.97 20.64 -3.41
C LEU A 57 -13.41 20.23 -3.69
N HIS A 58 -14.30 20.96 -3.06
CA HIS A 58 -15.69 21.01 -3.43
C HIS A 58 -15.60 21.38 -4.90
N LEU A 59 -15.68 20.37 -5.76
CA LEU A 59 -15.97 20.55 -7.15
C LEU A 59 -17.45 20.96 -7.20
N ASP A 60 -17.76 22.09 -6.56
CA ASP A 60 -18.83 22.97 -6.99
C ASP A 60 -18.39 23.46 -8.37
N SER A 61 -18.58 22.60 -9.37
CA SER A 61 -18.92 23.05 -10.70
C SER A 61 -20.24 23.81 -10.54
N SER A 62 -20.14 25.09 -10.17
CA SER A 62 -21.19 26.02 -10.49
C SER A 62 -21.13 26.29 -11.98
N SER A 63 -22.25 25.92 -12.62
CA SER A 63 -22.73 26.34 -13.95
C SER A 63 -22.19 25.63 -15.18
#